data_AF-X1DR37-F1
#
_entry.id   AF-X1DR37-F1
#
_cell.length_a   1.000
_cell.length_b   1.000
_cell.length_c   1.000
_cell.angle_alpha   90.00
_cell.angle_beta   90.00
_cell.angle_gamma   90.00
#
_symmetry.space_group_name_H-M   'P 1'
#
loop_
_entity.id
_entity.type
_entity.pdbx_description
1 polymer ?
#
loop_
_entity_poly.entity_id
_entity_poly.type
_entity_poly.pdbx_seq_one_letter_code
_entity_poly.pdbx_strand_id
1 'polypeptide(L)'
;MPFEIYRTTAEQVIGATDAALQKIEGVDDNLVAGFLGTTSDYARDALCMAQQLKLLKSSRNAVYKTSSPCATYLCTSVNENKAAILRYVLEQYEPYKTFKNRLSLTGLAGEAANQTKAIYGIGAPREVIIG
;
A
#
# COMPACT_ATOMS: atom_id res chain seq x y z
N MET A 1 -0.86 -13.91 -0.88
CA MET A 1 -1.21 -13.16 0.35
C MET A 1 -2.65 -12.73 0.19
N PRO A 2 -3.53 -12.93 1.20
CA PRO A 2 -4.86 -12.32 1.17
C PRO A 2 -4.73 -10.80 1.05
N PHE A 3 -5.70 -10.13 0.42
CA PHE A 3 -5.71 -8.68 0.37
C PHE A 3 -6.11 -8.12 1.72
N GLU A 4 -5.44 -7.04 2.15
CA GLU A 4 -5.74 -6.32 3.38
C GLU A 4 -5.46 -4.83 3.17
N ILE A 5 -6.16 -3.97 3.90
CA ILE A 5 -5.96 -2.52 3.88
C ILE A 5 -5.37 -2.09 5.23
N TYR A 6 -4.07 -1.82 5.22
CA TYR A 6 -3.33 -1.39 6.41
C TYR A 6 -3.53 0.09 6.69
N ARG A 7 -3.46 0.47 7.97
CA ARG A 7 -3.61 1.87 8.41
C ARG A 7 -2.31 2.63 8.21
N THR A 8 -2.12 3.14 7.00
CA THR A 8 -0.91 3.88 6.61
C THR A 8 -1.25 5.05 5.70
N THR A 9 -0.37 6.03 5.63
CA THR A 9 -0.45 7.12 4.64
C THR A 9 0.34 6.80 3.37
N ALA A 10 0.10 7.58 2.30
CA ALA A 10 0.87 7.47 1.07
C ALA A 10 2.36 7.79 1.31
N GLU A 11 2.66 8.79 2.13
CA GLU A 11 4.03 9.19 2.48
C GLU A 11 4.77 8.06 3.19
N GLN A 12 4.11 7.36 4.12
CA GLN A 12 4.69 6.21 4.82
C GLN A 12 4.98 5.05 3.86
N VAL A 13 4.07 4.75 2.92
CA VAL A 13 4.28 3.73 1.88
C VAL A 13 5.46 4.09 0.97
N ILE A 14 5.55 5.35 0.56
CA ILE A 14 6.64 5.85 -0.30
C ILE A 14 7.96 5.79 0.47
N GLY A 15 8.01 6.24 1.73
CA GLY A 15 9.22 6.20 2.54
C GLY A 15 9.67 4.78 2.89
N ALA A 16 8.76 3.85 3.15
CA ALA A 16 9.10 2.43 3.30
C ALA A 16 9.68 1.83 2.01
N THR A 17 9.14 2.25 0.86
CA THR A 17 9.65 1.86 -0.46
C THR A 17 11.04 2.43 -0.73
N ASP A 18 11.28 3.69 -0.33
CA ASP A 18 12.58 4.37 -0.43
C ASP A 18 13.64 3.69 0.45
N ALA A 19 13.32 3.41 1.71
CA ALA A 19 14.20 2.66 2.61
C ALA A 19 14.63 1.31 1.98
N ALA A 20 13.70 0.60 1.35
CA ALA A 20 13.97 -0.67 0.67
C ALA A 20 14.83 -0.52 -0.60
N LEU A 21 14.79 0.63 -1.29
CA LEU A 21 15.68 0.92 -2.42
C LEU A 21 17.11 1.15 -1.98
N GLN A 22 17.30 1.82 -0.84
CA GLN A 22 18.62 2.21 -0.35
C GLN A 22 19.43 1.02 0.19
N LYS A 23 18.78 -0.12 0.48
CA LYS A 23 19.45 -1.32 1.01
C LYS A 23 19.22 -2.54 0.11
N ILE A 24 20.26 -2.93 -0.64
CA ILE A 24 20.25 -4.07 -1.59
C ILE A 24 19.88 -5.40 -0.91
N GLU A 25 20.34 -5.58 0.33
CA GLU A 25 20.05 -6.77 1.14
C GLU A 25 18.58 -6.83 1.60
N GLY A 26 17.87 -5.71 1.49
CA GLY A 26 16.50 -5.48 1.92
C GLY A 26 16.39 -4.92 3.34
N VAL A 27 15.17 -4.58 3.74
CA VAL A 27 14.86 -3.90 5.00
C VAL A 27 13.89 -4.70 5.87
N ASP A 28 13.94 -4.48 7.18
CA ASP A 28 12.99 -4.99 8.16
C ASP A 28 12.20 -3.83 8.79
N ASP A 29 11.20 -4.17 9.61
CA ASP A 29 10.31 -3.20 10.26
C ASP A 29 11.07 -2.20 11.14
N ASN A 30 12.15 -2.62 11.80
CA ASN A 30 12.91 -1.78 12.72
C ASN A 30 13.74 -0.74 11.97
N LEU A 31 14.38 -1.14 10.87
CA LEU A 31 15.12 -0.23 10.01
C LEU A 31 14.18 0.80 9.39
N VAL A 32 13.03 0.37 8.88
CA VAL A 32 12.04 1.28 8.28
C VAL A 32 11.45 2.21 9.34
N ALA A 33 11.19 1.72 10.56
CA ALA A 33 10.75 2.56 11.67
C ALA A 33 11.74 3.69 11.98
N GLY A 34 13.03 3.37 12.06
CA GLY A 34 14.09 4.36 12.23
C GLY A 34 14.18 5.34 11.06
N PHE A 35 14.03 4.86 9.82
CA PHE A 35 14.05 5.68 8.62
C PHE A 35 12.88 6.66 8.54
N LEU A 36 11.67 6.22 8.92
CA LEU A 36 10.45 7.03 8.90
C LEU A 36 10.25 7.88 10.16
N GLY A 37 11.04 7.67 11.22
CA GLY A 37 10.82 8.29 12.52
C GLY A 37 9.49 7.86 13.16
N THR A 38 9.11 6.59 13.01
CA THR A 38 7.85 6.03 13.53
C THR A 38 8.08 4.74 14.33
N THR A 39 7.02 4.08 14.80
CA THR A 39 7.11 2.79 15.50
C THR A 39 7.20 1.62 14.52
N SER A 40 7.75 0.48 14.95
CA SER A 40 7.80 -0.75 14.15
C SER A 40 6.44 -1.24 13.65
N ASP A 41 5.35 -1.02 14.40
CA ASP A 41 4.01 -1.42 13.96
C ASP A 41 3.52 -0.59 12.75
N TYR A 42 3.61 0.74 12.82
CA TYR A 42 3.31 1.61 11.67
C TYR A 42 4.25 1.35 10.47
N ALA A 43 5.53 1.06 10.73
CA ALA A 43 6.47 0.69 9.68
C ALA A 43 6.07 -0.63 8.98
N ARG A 44 5.63 -1.62 9.76
CA ARG A 44 5.11 -2.89 9.25
C ARG A 44 3.86 -2.69 8.41
N ASP A 45 2.92 -1.85 8.86
CA ASP A 45 1.70 -1.53 8.10
C ASP A 45 2.04 -0.90 6.75
N ALA A 46 3.00 0.04 6.72
CA ALA A 46 3.49 0.65 5.49
C ALA A 46 4.18 -0.37 4.56
N LEU A 47 5.03 -1.24 5.10
CA LEU A 47 5.71 -2.32 4.35
C LEU A 47 4.71 -3.32 3.75
N CYS A 48 3.71 -3.73 4.54
CA CYS A 48 2.68 -4.64 4.08
C CYS A 48 1.80 -3.99 3.00
N MET A 49 1.44 -2.71 3.15
CA MET A 49 0.69 -1.99 2.12
C MET A 49 1.51 -1.81 0.84
N ALA A 50 2.80 -1.46 0.93
CA ALA A 50 3.70 -1.38 -0.22
C ALA A 50 3.83 -2.74 -0.94
N GLN A 51 3.82 -3.84 -0.19
CA GLN A 51 3.78 -5.19 -0.76
C GLN A 51 2.44 -5.49 -1.47
N GLN A 52 1.29 -5.11 -0.88
CA GLN A 52 -0.04 -5.26 -1.51
C GLN A 52 -0.13 -4.48 -2.84
N LEU A 53 0.53 -3.33 -2.91
CA LEU A 53 0.67 -2.50 -4.11
C LEU A 53 1.75 -3.01 -5.09
N LYS A 54 2.38 -4.16 -4.81
CA LYS A 54 3.44 -4.78 -5.62
C LYS A 54 4.69 -3.89 -5.81
N LEU A 55 4.88 -2.90 -4.93
CA LEU A 55 6.10 -2.08 -4.89
C LEU A 55 7.25 -2.86 -4.25
N LEU A 56 6.92 -3.64 -3.22
CA LEU A 56 7.84 -4.49 -2.48
C LEU A 56 7.46 -5.98 -2.60
N LYS A 57 8.44 -6.84 -2.38
CA LYS A 57 8.29 -8.27 -2.14
C LYS A 57 8.96 -8.63 -0.81
N SER A 58 8.30 -9.48 -0.03
CA SER A 58 8.93 -10.08 1.15
C SER A 58 9.71 -11.35 0.77
N SER A 59 10.86 -11.54 1.41
CA SER A 59 11.67 -12.77 1.35
C SER A 59 11.42 -13.64 2.59
N ARG A 60 11.90 -14.89 2.58
CA ARG A 60 11.70 -15.87 3.66
C ARG A 60 12.17 -15.41 5.04
N ASN A 61 13.04 -14.40 5.11
CA ASN A 61 13.61 -13.89 6.37
C ASN A 61 12.88 -12.64 6.90
N ALA A 62 11.62 -12.40 6.50
CA ALA A 62 10.87 -11.18 6.83
C ALA A 62 11.56 -9.88 6.37
N VAL A 63 12.35 -9.98 5.30
CA VAL A 63 13.06 -8.85 4.69
C VAL A 63 12.32 -8.42 3.43
N TYR A 64 12.10 -7.11 3.28
CA TYR A 64 11.43 -6.49 2.15
C TYR A 64 12.44 -5.95 1.14
N LYS A 65 12.17 -6.20 -0.14
CA LYS A 65 12.97 -5.68 -1.28
C LYS A 65 12.05 -5.09 -2.32
N THR A 66 12.57 -4.18 -3.13
CA THR A 66 11.81 -3.66 -4.27
C THR A 66 11.51 -4.75 -5.30
N SER A 67 10.32 -4.67 -5.90
CA SER A 67 9.83 -5.64 -6.89
C SER A 67 9.37 -5.00 -8.20
N SER A 68 9.32 -3.66 -8.27
CA SER A 68 8.78 -2.93 -9.43
C SER A 68 9.64 -1.71 -9.77
N PRO A 69 9.83 -1.38 -11.06
CA PRO A 69 10.41 -0.10 -11.48
C PRO A 69 9.66 1.11 -10.91
N CYS A 70 8.34 0.99 -10.67
CA CYS A 70 7.55 2.04 -10.04
C CYS A 70 8.06 2.41 -8.64
N ALA A 71 8.70 1.48 -7.91
CA ALA A 71 9.30 1.76 -6.61
C ALA A 71 10.36 2.87 -6.72
N THR A 72 11.25 2.76 -7.71
CA THR A 72 12.28 3.76 -7.98
C THR A 72 11.67 5.11 -8.36
N TYR A 73 10.68 5.11 -9.25
CA TYR A 73 10.08 6.35 -9.72
C TYR A 73 9.25 7.06 -8.64
N LEU A 74 8.66 6.33 -7.68
CA LEU A 74 7.95 6.93 -6.54
C LEU A 74 8.86 7.79 -5.64
N CYS A 75 10.17 7.55 -5.67
CA CYS A 75 11.15 8.26 -4.87
C CYS A 75 11.68 9.54 -5.55
N THR A 76 11.10 9.92 -6.70
CA THR A 76 11.41 11.19 -7.36
C THR A 76 11.07 12.39 -6.47
N SER A 77 11.86 13.47 -6.58
CA SER A 77 11.59 14.76 -5.93
C SER A 77 10.48 15.56 -6.63
N VAL A 78 10.09 15.18 -7.85
CA VAL A 78 9.04 15.86 -8.61
C VAL A 78 7.66 15.35 -8.19
N ASN A 79 6.92 16.16 -7.43
CA ASN A 79 5.63 15.76 -6.86
C ASN A 79 4.59 15.35 -7.91
N GLU A 80 4.55 16.01 -9.07
CA GLU A 80 3.62 15.67 -10.16
C GLU A 80 3.87 14.25 -10.69
N ASN A 81 5.14 13.90 -10.92
CA ASN A 81 5.53 12.56 -11.34
C ASN A 81 5.18 11.53 -10.27
N LYS A 82 5.50 11.82 -9.01
CA LYS A 82 5.18 10.96 -7.85
C LYS A 82 3.67 10.67 -7.77
N ALA A 83 2.84 11.69 -7.91
CA ALA A 83 1.38 11.56 -7.91
C ALA A 83 0.88 10.72 -9.11
N ALA A 84 1.44 10.92 -10.30
CA ALA A 84 1.08 10.15 -11.49
C ALA A 84 1.40 8.66 -11.32
N ILE A 85 2.56 8.33 -10.78
CA ILE A 85 2.98 6.95 -10.53
C ILE A 85 2.15 6.32 -9.42
N LEU A 86 1.89 7.06 -8.33
CA LEU A 86 1.03 6.56 -7.25
C LEU A 86 -0.37 6.24 -7.77
N ARG A 87 -0.92 7.12 -8.61
CA ARG A 87 -2.20 6.86 -9.28
C ARG A 87 -2.13 5.61 -10.15
N TYR A 88 -1.09 5.45 -10.97
CA TYR A 88 -0.90 4.24 -11.77
C TYR A 88 -0.86 2.97 -10.91
N VAL A 89 -0.10 2.98 -9.80
CA VAL A 89 0.04 1.84 -8.89
C VAL A 89 -1.30 1.49 -8.23
N LEU A 90 -2.07 2.49 -7.77
CA LEU A 90 -3.42 2.28 -7.25
C LEU A 90 -4.36 1.72 -8.31
N GLU A 91 -4.29 2.21 -9.54
CA GLU A 91 -5.06 1.71 -10.67
C GLU A 91 -4.72 0.25 -11.03
N GLN A 92 -3.53 -0.24 -10.66
CA GLN A 92 -3.16 -1.65 -10.81
C GLN A 92 -3.58 -2.53 -9.62
N TYR A 93 -4.05 -1.95 -8.51
CA TYR A 93 -4.45 -2.69 -7.32
C TYR A 93 -5.85 -3.32 -7.52
N GLU A 94 -5.90 -4.65 -7.52
CA GLU A 94 -7.10 -5.42 -7.88
C GLU A 94 -8.35 -5.06 -7.04
N PRO A 95 -8.28 -4.93 -5.70
CA PRO A 95 -9.42 -4.47 -4.92
C PRO A 95 -9.92 -3.09 -5.33
N TYR A 96 -9.02 -2.17 -5.69
CA TYR A 96 -9.41 -0.83 -6.15
C TYR A 96 -10.09 -0.86 -7.53
N LYS A 97 -9.59 -1.69 -8.47
CA LYS A 97 -10.26 -1.89 -9.77
C LYS A 97 -11.69 -2.40 -9.58
N THR A 98 -11.87 -3.43 -8.76
CA THR A 98 -13.19 -4.00 -8.49
C THR A 98 -14.09 -3.00 -7.78
N PHE A 99 -13.57 -2.25 -6.80
CA PHE A 99 -14.33 -1.18 -6.15
C PHE A 99 -14.84 -0.15 -7.17
N LYS A 100 -13.99 0.34 -8.07
CA LYS A 100 -14.43 1.31 -9.10
C LYS A 100 -15.48 0.73 -10.05
N ASN A 101 -15.34 -0.54 -10.44
CA ASN A 101 -16.32 -1.22 -11.29
C ASN A 101 -17.65 -1.40 -10.56
N ARG A 102 -17.64 -1.73 -9.26
CA ARG A 102 -18.87 -1.81 -8.47
C ARG A 102 -19.51 -0.45 -8.24
N LEU A 103 -18.70 0.58 -8.02
CA LEU A 103 -19.16 1.94 -7.84
C LEU A 103 -19.82 2.49 -9.11
N SER A 104 -19.26 2.23 -10.29
CA SER A 104 -19.86 2.68 -11.55
C SER A 104 -21.21 2.01 -11.86
N LEU A 105 -21.42 0.78 -11.36
CA LEU A 105 -22.68 0.05 -11.53
C LEU A 105 -23.75 0.44 -10.50
N THR A 106 -23.36 0.62 -9.23
CA THR A 106 -24.31 0.84 -8.12
C THR A 106 -24.55 2.32 -7.83
N GLY A 107 -23.57 3.19 -8.11
CA GLY A 107 -23.57 4.59 -7.66
C GLY A 107 -23.41 4.76 -6.14
N LEU A 108 -23.32 3.67 -5.37
CA LEU A 108 -23.31 3.68 -3.91
C LEU A 108 -21.95 3.21 -3.39
N ALA A 109 -21.15 4.15 -2.89
CA ALA A 109 -19.79 3.86 -2.41
C ALA A 109 -19.75 2.84 -1.26
N GLY A 110 -20.72 2.91 -0.32
CA GLY A 110 -20.80 1.97 0.79
C GLY A 110 -21.04 0.52 0.33
N GLU A 111 -21.97 0.33 -0.60
CA GLU A 111 -22.26 -1.01 -1.15
C GLU A 111 -21.09 -1.54 -1.98
N ALA A 112 -20.53 -0.72 -2.87
CA ALA A 112 -19.36 -1.09 -3.65
C ALA A 112 -18.18 -1.50 -2.76
N ALA A 113 -17.93 -0.77 -1.67
CA ALA A 113 -16.88 -1.10 -0.71
C ALA A 113 -17.16 -2.43 0.01
N ASN A 114 -18.39 -2.64 0.48
CA ASN A 114 -18.77 -3.88 1.18
C ASN A 114 -18.65 -5.11 0.25
N GLN A 115 -19.10 -4.99 -0.99
CA GLN A 115 -18.98 -6.05 -1.99
C GLN A 115 -17.52 -6.35 -2.33
N THR A 116 -16.69 -5.33 -2.53
CA THR A 116 -15.25 -5.52 -2.77
C THR A 116 -14.57 -6.21 -1.59
N LYS A 117 -14.85 -5.78 -0.35
CA LYS A 117 -14.31 -6.44 0.85
C LYS A 117 -14.70 -7.92 0.91
N ALA A 118 -15.97 -8.24 0.64
CA ALA A 118 -16.46 -9.61 0.61
C ALA A 118 -15.77 -10.46 -0.48
N ILE A 119 -15.56 -9.90 -1.68
CA ILE A 119 -14.92 -10.61 -2.81
C ILE A 119 -13.45 -10.95 -2.50
N TYR A 120 -12.71 -10.01 -1.92
CA TYR A 120 -11.26 -10.18 -1.68
C TYR A 120 -10.92 -10.66 -0.27
N GLY A 121 -11.92 -10.86 0.60
CA GLY A 121 -11.72 -11.27 1.99
C GLY A 121 -10.96 -10.24 2.83
N ILE A 122 -11.10 -8.94 2.52
CA ILE A 122 -10.41 -7.86 3.23
C ILE A 122 -11.04 -7.69 4.62
N GLY A 123 -10.23 -7.74 5.68
CA GLY A 123 -10.66 -7.52 7.05
C GLY A 123 -11.30 -6.14 7.19
N ALA A 124 -12.48 -6.05 7.80
CA ALA A 124 -13.15 -4.77 8.01
C ALA A 124 -12.70 -4.15 9.35
N PRO A 125 -11.92 -3.07 9.38
CA PRO A 125 -12.04 -2.11 10.46
C PRO A 125 -13.39 -1.38 10.24
N ARG A 126 -14.39 -1.69 11.06
CA ARG A 126 -15.65 -0.94 11.13
C ARG A 126 -15.36 0.42 11.74
N GLU A 127 -15.12 1.44 10.92
CA GLU A 127 -15.45 2.80 11.34
C GLU A 127 -16.92 3.03 10.98
N VAL A 128 -17.76 2.99 12.01
CA VAL A 128 -19.13 3.49 11.92
C VAL A 128 -19.02 5.00 11.75
N ILE A 129 -19.29 5.50 10.54
CA ILE A 129 -19.50 6.94 10.33
C ILE A 129 -20.89 7.23 10.94
N ILE A 130 -20.90 7.70 12.18
CA ILE A 130 -22.12 8.26 12.79
C ILE A 130 -22.25 9.66 12.18
N GLY A 131 -23.30 9.86 11.38
CA GLY A 131 -23.67 11.17 10.82
C GLY A 131 -24.28 12.10 11.84
#